data_AF-A0A7J8SZQ4-F1
#
_entry.id   AF-A0A7J8SZQ4-F1
#
_cell.length_a   1.000
_cell.length_b   1.000
_cell.length_c   1.000
_cell.angle_alpha   90.00
_cell.angle_beta   90.00
_cell.angle_gamma   90.00
#
_symmetry.space_group_name_H-M   'P 1'
#
loop_
_entity.id
_entity.type
_entity.pdbx_description
1 polymer ?
#
loop_
_entity_poly.entity_id
_entity_poly.type
_entity_poly.pdbx_seq_one_letter_code
_entity_poly.pdbx_strand_id
1 'polypeptide(L)' 'MELINNIAKAHGGISIFGGLGEWNREGNYLYMEMKESGVINEQNLAKSKVALVYGQMNEPPRARMRVGLTAQTMAKYF' A
#
# COMPACT_ATOMS: atom_id res chain seq x y z
N MET A 1 7.90 8.30 -0.47
CA MET A 1 6.95 7.98 -1.54
C MET A 1 7.61 7.94 -2.92
N GLU A 2 8.67 8.73 -3.15
CA GLU A 2 9.56 8.62 -4.31
C GLU A 2 10.02 7.20 -4.64
N LEU A 3 10.39 6.39 -3.64
CA LEU A 3 10.90 5.04 -3.87
C LEU A 3 9.85 4.09 -4.48
N ILE A 4 8.59 4.15 -4.01
CA ILE A 4 7.48 3.35 -4.55
C ILE A 4 7.12 3.83 -5.96
N ASN A 5 7.10 5.14 -6.19
CA ASN A 5 6.83 5.71 -7.52
C ASN A 5 7.93 5.31 -8.52
N ASN A 6 9.20 5.38 -8.10
CA ASN A 6 10.35 5.02 -8.93
C ASN A 6 10.39 3.51 -9.21
N ILE A 7 10.11 2.66 -8.23
CA ILE A 7 10.07 1.21 -8.43
C ILE A 7 8.86 0.80 -9.28
N ALA A 8 7.67 1.36 -9.05
CA ALA A 8 6.47 1.05 -9.86
C ALA A 8 6.57 1.55 -11.32
N LYS A 9 7.33 2.63 -11.56
CA LYS A 9 7.60 3.16 -12.91
C LYS A 9 8.76 2.44 -13.59
N ALA A 10 9.86 2.19 -12.89
CA ALA A 10 11.08 1.59 -13.45
C ALA A 10 11.05 0.07 -13.51
N HIS A 11 10.27 -0.59 -12.65
CA HIS A 11 10.12 -2.05 -12.65
C HIS A 11 8.66 -2.42 -12.93
N GLY A 12 8.45 -3.43 -13.78
CA GLY A 12 7.12 -3.88 -14.20
C GLY A 12 6.34 -4.69 -13.16
N GLY A 13 6.84 -4.79 -11.93
CA GLY A 13 6.25 -5.58 -10.85
C GLY A 13 5.17 -4.85 -10.07
N ILE A 14 4.43 -5.61 -9.25
CA ILE A 14 3.46 -5.09 -8.29
C ILE A 14 4.17 -4.83 -6.97
N SER A 15 3.95 -3.66 -6.37
CA SER A 15 4.48 -3.31 -5.05
C SER A 15 3.42 -3.55 -3.96
N ILE A 16 3.82 -4.11 -2.81
CA ILE A 16 2.94 -4.27 -1.66
C ILE A 16 3.42 -3.36 -0.54
N PHE A 17 2.54 -2.48 -0.04
CA PHE A 17 2.79 -1.63 1.11
C PHE A 17 2.03 -2.18 2.33
N GLY A 18 2.75 -2.41 3.44
CA GLY A 18 2.16 -2.79 4.72
C GLY A 18 2.34 -1.68 5.75
N GLY A 19 1.29 -0.91 6.03
CA GLY A 19 1.28 0.13 7.06
C GLY A 19 0.80 -0.43 8.40
N LEU A 20 1.73 -0.76 9.30
CA LEU A 20 1.45 -1.32 10.62
C LEU A 20 1.56 -0.25 11.70
N GLY A 21 0.44 0.14 12.30
CA GLY A 21 0.40 1.12 13.36
C GLY A 21 0.73 2.54 12.90
N GLU A 22 0.53 2.85 11.61
CA GLU A 22 0.71 4.19 11.06
C GLU A 22 -0.44 5.13 11.48
N TRP A 23 -0.20 6.44 11.40
CA TRP A 23 -1.26 7.44 11.60
C TRP A 23 -2.24 7.43 10.42
N ASN A 24 -3.55 7.50 10.70
CA ASN A 24 -4.58 7.52 9.65
C ASN A 24 -4.35 8.63 8.63
N ARG A 25 -3.88 9.78 9.12
CA ARG A 25 -3.55 10.93 8.31
C ARG A 25 -2.44 10.61 7.30
N GLU A 26 -1.37 9.94 7.72
CA GLU A 26 -0.24 9.59 6.85
C GLU A 26 -0.65 8.55 5.81
N GLY A 27 -1.46 7.55 6.21
CA GLY A 27 -2.03 6.58 5.26
C GLY A 27 -2.92 7.23 4.20
N ASN A 28 -3.72 8.25 4.59
CA ASN A 28 -4.54 8.99 3.64
C ASN A 28 -3.71 9.84 2.68
N TYR A 29 -2.68 10.54 3.18
CA TYR A 29 -1.76 11.29 2.31
C TYR A 29 -1.07 10.37 1.31
N LEU A 30 -0.59 9.21 1.76
CA LEU A 30 0.02 8.19 0.90
C LEU A 30 -0.94 7.71 -0.19
N TYR A 31 -2.19 7.42 0.17
CA TYR A 31 -3.21 7.01 -0.81
C TYR A 31 -3.44 8.08 -1.88
N MET A 32 -3.57 9.35 -1.47
CA MET A 32 -3.78 10.47 -2.41
C MET A 32 -2.57 10.68 -3.32
N GLU A 33 -1.34 10.60 -2.80
CA GLU A 33 -0.13 10.73 -3.62
C GLU A 33 -0.01 9.58 -4.64
N MET A 34 -0.37 8.34 -4.26
CA MET A 34 -0.37 7.19 -5.17
C MET A 34 -1.41 7.32 -6.28
N LYS A 35 -2.55 7.94 -5.98
CA LYS A 35 -3.59 8.26 -6.96
C LYS A 35 -3.13 9.36 -7.92
N GLU A 36 -2.61 10.47 -7.40
CA GLU A 36 -2.14 11.61 -8.22
C GLU A 36 -0.95 11.23 -9.11
N SER A 37 -0.05 10.36 -8.62
CA SER A 37 1.09 9.87 -9.39
C SER A 37 0.74 8.81 -10.45
N GLY A 38 -0.52 8.33 -10.47
CA GLY A 38 -1.02 7.32 -11.40
C GLY A 38 -0.58 5.89 -11.10
N VAL A 39 -0.01 5.65 -9.91
CA VAL A 39 0.35 4.29 -9.44
C VAL A 39 -0.91 3.51 -9.07
N ILE A 40 -1.89 4.18 -8.48
CA ILE A 40 -3.27 3.70 -8.31
C ILE A 40 -4.13 4.33 -9.40
N ASN A 41 -4.81 3.48 -10.18
CA ASN A 41 -5.74 3.93 -11.20
C ASN A 41 -7.18 3.73 -10.71
N GLU A 42 -7.85 4.81 -10.32
CA GLU A 42 -9.23 4.74 -9.81
C GLU A 42 -10.25 4.31 -10.86
N GLN A 43 -10.02 4.65 -12.12
CA GLN A 43 -10.93 4.27 -13.21
C GLN A 43 -10.78 2.79 -13.57
N ASN A 44 -9.60 2.20 -13.34
CA ASN A 44 -9.32 0.80 -13.60
C ASN A 44 -8.34 0.24 -12.56
N LEU A 45 -8.89 -0.27 -11.46
CA LEU A 45 -8.11 -0.84 -10.36
C LEU A 45 -7.20 -1.99 -10.81
N ALA A 46 -7.57 -2.75 -11.84
CA ALA A 46 -6.76 -3.86 -12.37
C ALA A 46 -5.46 -3.39 -13.04
N LYS A 47 -5.36 -2.10 -13.41
CA LYS A 47 -4.12 -1.49 -13.92
C LYS A 47 -3.26 -0.85 -12.83
N SER A 48 -3.71 -0.88 -11.57
CA SER A 48 -2.92 -0.34 -10.46
C SER A 48 -1.70 -1.23 -10.20
N LYS A 49 -0.57 -0.60 -9.89
CA LYS A 49 0.71 -1.30 -9.66
C LYS A 49 1.08 -1.46 -8.19
N VAL A 50 0.17 -1.09 -7.28
CA VAL A 50 0.41 -1.15 -5.83
C VAL A 50 -0.80 -1.73 -5.11
N ALA A 51 -0.53 -2.55 -4.09
CA ALA A 51 -1.51 -2.96 -3.09
C ALA A 51 -1.15 -2.29 -1.75
N LEU A 52 -2.13 -1.63 -1.13
CA LEU A 52 -1.96 -0.98 0.19
C LEU A 52 -2.70 -1.80 1.25
N VAL A 53 -1.99 -2.24 2.28
CA VAL A 53 -2.55 -2.97 3.43
C VAL A 53 -2.32 -2.13 4.68
N TYR A 54 -3.41 -1.70 5.33
CA TYR A 54 -3.35 -0.81 6.49
C TYR A 54 -3.87 -1.51 7.76
N GLY A 55 -3.15 -1.31 8.85
CA GLY A 55 -3.58 -1.61 10.22
C GLY A 55 -3.19 -0.44 11.10
N GLN A 56 -4.00 0.61 11.11
CA GLN A 56 -3.62 1.90 11.68
C GLN A 56 -3.66 1.91 13.21
N MET A 57 -3.11 2.97 13.84
CA MET A 57 -3.02 3.07 15.31
C MET A 57 -4.36 2.92 16.05
N ASN A 58 -5.46 3.33 15.43
CA ASN A 58 -6.81 3.24 15.98
C ASN A 58 -7.36 1.80 16.02
N GLU A 59 -6.73 0.86 15.32
CA GLU A 59 -7.14 -0.54 15.29
C GLU A 59 -6.69 -1.30 16.54
N PRO A 60 -7.47 -2.31 17.00
CA PRO A 60 -7.12 -3.10 18.17
C PRO A 60 -5.75 -3.78 17.96
N PRO A 61 -4.95 -3.96 19.02
CA PRO A 61 -3.58 -4.51 18.91
C PRO A 61 -3.49 -5.82 18.12
N ARG A 62 -4.51 -6.69 18.24
CA ARG A 62 -4.61 -7.95 17.51
C ARG A 62 -4.68 -7.76 15.99
N ALA A 63 -5.39 -6.75 15.52
CA ALA A 63 -5.48 -6.43 14.11
C ALA A 63 -4.14 -5.91 13.58
N ARG A 64 -3.53 -4.95 14.30
CA ARG A 64 -2.22 -4.37 13.94
C ARG A 64 -1.12 -5.41 13.81
N MET A 65 -1.02 -6.36 14.74
CA MET A 65 -0.01 -7.42 14.69
C MET A 65 -0.14 -8.34 13.47
N ARG A 66 -1.35 -8.49 12.90
CA ARG A 66 -1.59 -9.42 11.79
C ARG A 66 -1.45 -8.78 10.42
N VAL A 67 -1.53 -7.46 10.33
CA VAL A 67 -1.47 -6.72 9.05
C VAL A 67 -0.18 -7.01 8.27
N GLY A 68 0.96 -7.15 8.95
CA GLY A 68 2.22 -7.52 8.29
C GLY A 68 2.18 -8.89 7.63
N LEU A 69 1.49 -9.88 8.24
CA LEU A 69 1.33 -11.21 7.67
C LEU A 69 0.41 -11.17 6.44
N THR A 70 -0.63 -10.34 6.46
CA THR A 70 -1.49 -10.12 5.29
C THR A 70 -0.68 -9.54 4.13
N ALA A 71 0.10 -8.48 4.39
CA ALA A 71 0.96 -7.87 3.38
C ALA A 71 1.99 -8.89 2.83
N GLN A 72 2.61 -9.69 3.69
CA GLN A 72 3.54 -10.76 3.28
C GLN A 72 2.85 -11.82 2.42
N THR A 73 1.60 -12.17 2.72
CA THR A 73 0.84 -13.18 1.96
C THR A 73 0.57 -12.68 0.55
N MET A 74 0.17 -11.41 0.38
CA MET A 74 0.00 -10.80 -0.94
C MET A 74 1.32 -10.74 -1.71
N ALA A 75 2.42 -10.38 -1.04
CA ALA A 75 3.74 -10.31 -1.64
C ALA A 75 4.34 -11.67 -2.02
N LYS A 76 3.82 -12.78 -1.48
CA LYS A 76 4.23 -14.14 -1.89
C LYS A 76 3.41 -14.68 -3.06
N TYR A 77 2.24 -14.10 -3.31
CA TYR A 77 1.34 -14.56 -4.36
C TYR A 77 1.69 -13.95 -5.72
N PHE A 78 2.08 -12.68 -5.73
CA PHE A 78 2.51 -11.93 -6.91
C PHE A 78 4.03 -11.91 -7.03
#